data_AF-A0A6J8BMT1-F1
#
_entry.id   AF-A0A6J8BMT1-F1
#
_cell.length_a   1.000
_cell.length_b   1.000
_cell.length_c   1.000
_cell.angle_alpha   90.00
_cell.angle_beta   90.00
_cell.angle_gamma   90.00
#
_symmetry.space_group_name_H-M   'P 1'
#
loop_
_entity.id
_entity.type
_entity.pdbx_description
1 polymer ?
#
loop_
_entity_poly.entity_id
_entity_poly.type
_entity_poly.pdbx_seq_one_letter_code
_entity_poly.pdbx_strand_id
1 'polypeptide(L)'
;MFDRDIVVYIICGEDDDKHGKLTDSLLEYYIKCLRLMKMWIIFLAFVTTLVFDISHALAPPDFISEWMQIKAYDNPEVDILHGLNELPLKVEVQVKVFDTFLNKHMFFLATGSAQKGNDNTLPFGGVLYLYNNETIKILAPGPKDCSRPECTGSLVYLGNSSIFHGNSSITRSFSEGNVRARVWRACSLPRPQFISDEIPMSSGNFKSLTHRQRPTWVIVRVHIEQGWVYEAQGSVFYETSSSPFGGVVFAFNDSEIRLWVPKRGPGPSKANGVPFNAINGWGESGEFGYSETVRVRAFVWNFKSFDYNPIVLKQTSYITSSSFISVPAGYSFQDKNKLLLFSSSEYVLLVYLFIFPESKHHHTVEIKRLIHPFQTKAESGNNEGYQFYPAGSLMTDGTTNSNNTKFGSFVYGFTDDKIYYWAPEVSPSGCVLLLDGLWGSQNQQQCLSKSANDVALMIKFNVLENQGMMKHFCNKEFFFIPHGSLSQMTWKLVTTFNVLIMEHQDMMKHFHSKESFLIPGGSLTT
;
A
#
# COMPACT_ATOMS: atom_id res chain seq x y z
N MET A 1 -26.43 -31.03 12.86
CA MET A 1 -26.28 -32.28 13.63
C MET A 1 -25.01 -32.17 14.47
N PHE A 2 -25.11 -31.45 15.58
CA PHE A 2 -24.20 -31.46 16.73
C PHE A 2 -24.98 -30.77 17.85
N ASP A 3 -25.95 -31.49 18.41
CA ASP A 3 -26.53 -31.13 19.71
C ASP A 3 -25.46 -31.49 20.75
N ARG A 4 -24.92 -30.47 21.42
CA ARG A 4 -24.23 -30.68 22.69
C ARG A 4 -25.11 -30.06 23.75
N ASP A 5 -25.85 -30.92 24.44
CA ASP A 5 -26.57 -30.57 25.65
C ASP A 5 -25.60 -30.03 26.69
N ILE A 6 -25.81 -28.78 27.10
CA ILE A 6 -25.15 -28.21 28.26
C ILE A 6 -25.89 -28.74 29.48
N VAL A 7 -25.33 -29.78 30.10
CA VAL A 7 -25.82 -30.30 31.39
C VAL A 7 -25.18 -29.47 32.51
N VAL A 8 -25.98 -28.64 33.18
CA VAL A 8 -25.56 -27.89 34.36
C VAL A 8 -25.84 -28.74 35.60
N TYR A 9 -24.78 -29.20 36.27
CA TYR A 9 -24.88 -29.85 37.57
C TYR A 9 -24.94 -28.78 38.67
N ILE A 10 -26.04 -28.72 39.41
CA ILE A 10 -26.14 -27.95 40.63
C ILE A 10 -25.75 -28.89 41.77
N ILE A 11 -24.58 -28.69 42.35
CA ILE A 11 -24.16 -29.38 43.57
C ILE A 11 -24.73 -28.57 44.73
N CYS A 12 -25.80 -29.07 45.34
CA CYS A 12 -26.24 -28.60 46.64
C CYS A 12 -25.34 -29.26 47.69
N GLY A 13 -24.65 -28.45 48.50
CA GLY A 13 -23.90 -28.95 49.64
C GLY A 13 -24.83 -29.65 50.63
N GLU A 14 -24.44 -30.85 51.06
CA GLU A 14 -25.02 -31.53 52.21
C GLU A 14 -24.75 -30.68 53.45
N ASP A 15 -25.79 -30.02 53.94
CA ASP A 15 -25.93 -29.72 55.36
C ASP A 15 -27.19 -30.47 55.83
N ASP A 16 -26.98 -31.42 56.73
CA ASP A 16 -27.98 -32.35 57.20
C ASP A 16 -29.16 -31.65 57.92
N ASP A 17 -30.34 -32.27 57.78
CA ASP A 17 -31.48 -32.22 58.69
C ASP A 17 -32.52 -31.09 58.64
N LYS A 18 -32.79 -30.46 57.47
CA LYS A 18 -34.11 -29.85 57.22
C LYS A 18 -34.60 -30.04 55.77
N HIS A 19 -35.34 -31.12 55.52
CA HIS A 19 -36.09 -31.33 54.28
C HIS A 19 -37.26 -30.35 54.13
N GLY A 20 -36.96 -29.12 53.70
CA GLY A 20 -37.94 -28.24 53.07
C GLY A 20 -38.15 -28.69 51.62
N LYS A 21 -39.35 -29.17 51.27
CA LYS A 21 -39.75 -29.35 49.87
C LYS A 21 -39.49 -28.03 49.13
N LEU A 22 -38.64 -28.04 48.12
CA LEU A 22 -38.55 -26.95 47.17
C LEU A 22 -39.95 -26.79 46.58
N THR A 23 -40.65 -25.71 46.91
CA THR A 23 -42.00 -25.47 46.41
C THR A 23 -41.94 -25.24 44.91
N ASP A 24 -42.94 -25.69 44.15
CA ASP A 24 -43.00 -25.54 42.70
C ASP A 24 -42.77 -24.09 42.24
N SER A 25 -43.09 -23.11 43.10
CA SER A 25 -42.81 -21.69 42.89
C SER A 25 -41.32 -21.34 42.76
N LEU A 26 -40.43 -22.01 43.51
CA LEU A 26 -38.98 -21.79 43.48
C LEU A 26 -38.37 -22.36 42.21
N LEU A 27 -38.86 -23.52 41.76
CA LEU A 27 -38.44 -24.13 40.50
C LEU A 27 -38.90 -23.28 39.30
N GLU A 28 -40.13 -22.76 39.33
CA GLU A 28 -40.64 -21.87 38.28
C GLU A 28 -39.86 -20.54 38.21
N TYR A 29 -39.44 -20.01 39.37
CA TYR A 29 -38.58 -18.83 39.45
C TYR A 29 -37.19 -19.09 38.84
N TYR A 30 -36.56 -20.22 39.15
CA TYR A 30 -35.26 -20.60 38.58
C TYR A 30 -35.32 -20.80 37.06
N ILE A 31 -36.39 -21.42 36.54
CA ILE A 31 -36.57 -21.59 35.09
C ILE A 31 -36.76 -20.24 34.39
N LYS A 32 -37.47 -19.28 35.00
CA LYS A 32 -37.60 -17.91 34.48
C LYS A 32 -36.25 -17.18 34.47
N CYS A 33 -35.44 -17.30 35.53
CA CYS A 33 -34.10 -16.73 35.58
C CYS A 33 -33.16 -17.35 34.53
N LEU A 34 -33.21 -18.66 34.31
CA LEU A 34 -32.43 -19.34 33.27
C LEU A 34 -32.81 -18.90 31.85
N ARG A 35 -34.10 -18.69 31.58
CA ARG A 35 -34.57 -18.14 30.29
C ARG A 35 -34.09 -16.70 30.08
N LEU A 36 -34.15 -15.87 31.11
CA LEU A 36 -33.62 -14.51 31.06
C LEU A 36 -32.12 -14.51 30.85
N MET A 37 -31.34 -15.33 31.55
CA MET A 37 -29.90 -15.47 31.33
C MET A 37 -29.57 -15.92 29.91
N LYS A 38 -30.31 -16.88 29.35
CA LYS A 38 -30.08 -17.36 27.97
C LYS A 38 -30.36 -16.25 26.95
N MET A 39 -31.39 -15.45 27.16
CA MET A 39 -31.66 -14.25 26.36
C MET A 39 -30.56 -13.20 26.48
N TRP A 40 -30.05 -12.95 27.69
CA TRP A 40 -28.94 -12.02 27.91
C TRP A 40 -27.64 -12.51 27.27
N ILE A 41 -27.36 -13.82 27.29
CA ILE A 41 -26.20 -14.40 26.59
C ILE A 41 -26.33 -14.27 25.08
N ILE A 42 -27.52 -14.51 24.51
CA ILE A 42 -27.77 -14.33 23.07
C ILE A 42 -27.69 -12.85 22.69
N PHE A 43 -28.24 -11.95 23.50
CA PHE A 43 -28.15 -10.50 23.29
C PHE A 43 -26.71 -10.02 23.40
N LEU A 44 -25.94 -10.48 24.40
CA LEU A 44 -24.53 -10.14 24.55
C LEU A 44 -23.70 -10.72 23.40
N ALA A 45 -23.97 -11.94 22.95
CA ALA A 45 -23.34 -12.53 21.77
C ALA A 45 -23.68 -11.74 20.49
N PHE A 46 -24.93 -11.29 20.33
CA PHE A 46 -25.39 -10.47 19.22
C PHE A 46 -24.78 -9.06 19.24
N VAL A 47 -24.73 -8.41 20.42
CA VAL A 47 -24.11 -7.09 20.61
C VAL A 47 -22.59 -7.19 20.41
N THR A 48 -21.93 -8.21 20.96
CA THR A 48 -20.49 -8.42 20.72
C THR A 48 -20.21 -8.72 19.24
N THR A 49 -21.00 -9.54 18.54
CA THR A 49 -20.81 -9.73 17.09
C THR A 49 -21.08 -8.47 16.27
N LEU A 50 -22.08 -7.64 16.64
CA LEU A 50 -22.31 -6.32 16.03
C LEU A 50 -21.23 -5.29 16.35
N VAL A 51 -20.58 -5.40 17.50
CA VAL A 51 -19.57 -4.44 17.98
C VAL A 51 -18.14 -4.83 17.55
N PHE A 52 -17.86 -6.13 17.36
CA PHE A 52 -16.54 -6.60 16.94
C PHE A 52 -16.24 -6.38 15.45
N ASP A 53 -17.22 -6.00 14.64
CA ASP A 53 -17.03 -5.68 13.21
C ASP A 53 -16.45 -4.27 12.96
N ILE A 54 -16.00 -3.57 14.02
CA ILE A 54 -15.52 -2.18 13.96
C ILE A 54 -14.00 -2.11 14.15
N SER A 55 -13.27 -3.23 14.00
CA SER A 55 -11.82 -3.12 13.80
C SER A 55 -11.57 -2.62 12.37
N HIS A 56 -11.41 -1.30 12.23
CA HIS A 56 -11.17 -0.55 10.99
C HIS A 56 -9.84 -0.88 10.28
N ALA A 57 -9.30 -2.10 10.46
CA ALA A 57 -8.32 -2.64 9.52
C ALA A 57 -9.01 -2.87 8.18
N LEU A 58 -8.29 -2.66 7.09
CA LEU A 58 -8.65 -3.25 5.81
C LEU A 58 -8.92 -4.74 6.03
N ALA A 59 -10.12 -5.21 5.67
CA ALA A 59 -10.43 -6.63 5.78
C ALA A 59 -9.38 -7.43 5.00
N PRO A 60 -9.07 -8.67 5.43
CA PRO A 60 -8.26 -9.55 4.60
C PRO A 60 -8.93 -9.71 3.22
N PRO A 61 -8.16 -10.02 2.16
CA PRO A 61 -8.73 -10.30 0.85
C PRO A 61 -9.78 -11.42 0.95
N ASP A 62 -10.91 -11.24 0.27
CA ASP A 62 -11.97 -12.26 0.15
C ASP A 62 -11.49 -13.50 -0.59
N PHE A 63 -10.51 -13.32 -1.46
CA PHE A 63 -9.85 -14.41 -2.18
C PHE A 63 -8.35 -14.14 -2.30
N ILE A 64 -7.57 -15.20 -2.07
CA ILE A 64 -6.13 -15.23 -2.28
C ILE A 64 -5.85 -16.49 -3.09
N SER A 65 -5.25 -16.35 -4.28
CA SER A 65 -4.88 -17.51 -5.08
C SER A 65 -3.66 -18.23 -4.48
N GLU A 66 -3.43 -19.46 -4.92
CA GLU A 66 -2.11 -20.08 -4.80
C GLU A 66 -1.07 -19.31 -5.64
N TRP A 67 0.21 -19.55 -5.35
CA TRP A 67 1.29 -19.08 -6.21
C TRP A 67 1.33 -19.93 -7.48
N MET A 68 1.19 -19.30 -8.63
CA MET A 68 1.25 -19.97 -9.93
C MET A 68 2.51 -19.57 -10.68
N GLN A 69 3.17 -20.53 -11.30
CA GLN A 69 4.37 -20.28 -12.09
C GLN A 69 4.02 -19.47 -13.34
N ILE A 70 4.84 -18.47 -13.64
CA ILE A 70 4.75 -17.68 -14.87
C ILE A 70 6.17 -17.44 -15.40
N LYS A 71 6.32 -17.39 -16.72
CA LYS A 71 7.63 -17.21 -17.36
C LYS A 71 7.49 -16.46 -18.67
N ALA A 72 8.28 -15.39 -18.82
CA ALA A 72 8.32 -14.62 -20.05
C ALA A 72 8.67 -15.53 -21.24
N TYR A 73 7.93 -15.38 -22.35
CA TYR A 73 8.12 -16.08 -23.63
C TYR A 73 7.99 -17.61 -23.62
N ASP A 74 7.55 -18.24 -22.53
CA ASP A 74 7.39 -19.70 -22.43
C ASP A 74 6.01 -20.06 -21.87
N ASN A 75 5.67 -19.51 -20.69
CA ASN A 75 4.33 -19.55 -20.12
C ASN A 75 3.92 -18.12 -19.72
N PRO A 76 3.62 -17.26 -20.70
CA PRO A 76 3.43 -15.84 -20.46
C PRO A 76 2.03 -15.49 -19.93
N GLU A 77 1.14 -16.45 -19.72
CA GLU A 77 -0.23 -16.20 -19.28
C GLU A 77 -0.65 -17.07 -18.10
N VAL A 78 -1.45 -16.49 -17.21
CA VAL A 78 -2.09 -17.20 -16.09
C VAL A 78 -3.50 -16.64 -15.90
N ASP A 79 -4.49 -17.54 -15.89
CA ASP A 79 -5.87 -17.22 -15.53
C ASP A 79 -6.21 -17.73 -14.13
N ILE A 80 -6.88 -16.89 -13.35
CA ILE A 80 -7.24 -17.19 -11.95
C ILE A 80 -8.74 -16.96 -11.78
N LEU A 81 -9.48 -18.04 -11.51
CA LEU A 81 -10.87 -17.95 -11.08
C LEU A 81 -10.94 -17.54 -9.61
N HIS A 82 -11.57 -16.40 -9.31
CA HIS A 82 -11.66 -15.88 -7.94
C HIS A 82 -13.00 -16.22 -7.26
N GLY A 83 -14.01 -16.67 -8.01
CA GLY A 83 -15.26 -17.23 -7.46
C GLY A 83 -16.15 -16.24 -6.71
N LEU A 84 -15.94 -14.93 -6.85
CA LEU A 84 -16.78 -13.93 -6.19
C LEU A 84 -18.10 -13.70 -6.91
N ASN A 85 -18.17 -14.04 -8.21
CA ASN A 85 -19.33 -13.83 -9.10
C ASN A 85 -19.81 -12.37 -9.12
N GLU A 86 -18.91 -11.43 -8.84
CA GLU A 86 -19.12 -10.00 -8.87
C GLU A 86 -17.80 -9.31 -9.20
N LEU A 87 -17.86 -8.13 -9.80
CA LEU A 87 -16.66 -7.36 -10.13
C LEU A 87 -15.97 -6.89 -8.83
N PRO A 88 -14.72 -7.31 -8.57
CA PRO A 88 -13.97 -6.85 -7.41
C PRO A 88 -13.81 -5.33 -7.37
N LEU A 89 -13.75 -4.76 -6.16
CA LEU A 89 -13.40 -3.35 -6.00
C LEU A 89 -11.89 -3.13 -6.08
N LYS A 90 -11.11 -4.10 -5.60
CA LYS A 90 -9.65 -4.09 -5.61
C LYS A 90 -9.10 -5.47 -5.97
N VAL A 91 -8.17 -5.48 -6.91
CA VAL A 91 -7.31 -6.63 -7.19
C VAL A 91 -5.86 -6.20 -7.02
N GLU A 92 -5.06 -7.03 -6.36
CA GLU A 92 -3.61 -6.87 -6.36
C GLU A 92 -2.95 -8.16 -6.83
N VAL A 93 -2.11 -8.05 -7.85
CA VAL A 93 -1.30 -9.15 -8.35
C VAL A 93 0.16 -8.93 -7.93
N GLN A 94 0.69 -9.92 -7.22
CA GLN A 94 2.06 -9.95 -6.73
C GLN A 94 2.90 -10.88 -7.59
N VAL A 95 4.13 -10.46 -7.89
CA VAL A 95 5.14 -11.26 -8.59
C VAL A 95 6.23 -11.63 -7.59
N LYS A 96 6.40 -12.92 -7.33
CA LYS A 96 7.43 -13.50 -6.45
C LYS A 96 8.56 -14.08 -7.29
N VAL A 97 9.75 -13.51 -7.14
CA VAL A 97 10.98 -13.98 -7.78
C VAL A 97 11.99 -14.42 -6.71
N PHE A 98 12.96 -15.25 -7.08
CA PHE A 98 14.05 -15.64 -6.19
C PHE A 98 15.33 -14.93 -6.61
N ASP A 99 15.86 -14.08 -5.74
CA ASP A 99 17.12 -13.40 -5.98
C ASP A 99 18.28 -14.26 -5.45
N THR A 100 19.16 -14.68 -6.35
CA THR A 100 20.27 -15.59 -6.03
C THR A 100 21.37 -14.92 -5.22
N PHE A 101 21.55 -13.60 -5.36
CA PHE A 101 22.57 -12.85 -4.63
C PHE A 101 22.15 -12.55 -3.18
N LEU A 102 20.89 -12.17 -2.96
CA LEU A 102 20.28 -12.02 -1.65
C LEU A 102 19.94 -13.37 -1.00
N ASN A 103 19.86 -14.45 -1.80
CA ASN A 103 19.37 -15.76 -1.40
C ASN A 103 17.99 -15.68 -0.73
N LYS A 104 17.08 -14.89 -1.31
CA LYS A 104 15.75 -14.57 -0.75
C LYS A 104 14.70 -14.39 -1.84
N HIS A 105 13.44 -14.63 -1.47
CA HIS A 105 12.31 -14.24 -2.30
C HIS A 105 12.06 -12.74 -2.23
N MET A 106 11.84 -12.13 -3.40
CA MET A 106 11.41 -10.75 -3.54
C MET A 106 10.03 -10.69 -4.17
N PHE A 107 9.27 -9.68 -3.77
CA PHE A 107 7.91 -9.42 -4.21
C PHE A 107 7.83 -8.07 -4.92
N PHE A 108 7.16 -8.07 -6.07
CA PHE A 108 6.89 -6.90 -6.89
C PHE A 108 5.40 -6.85 -7.24
N LEU A 109 4.90 -5.68 -7.66
CA LEU A 109 3.52 -5.52 -8.08
C LEU A 109 3.39 -5.53 -9.60
N ALA A 110 2.41 -6.29 -10.10
CA ALA A 110 1.97 -6.19 -11.48
C ALA A 110 1.22 -4.87 -11.73
N THR A 111 1.00 -4.56 -13.00
CA THR A 111 0.47 -3.28 -13.43
C THR A 111 -0.68 -3.43 -14.43
N GLY A 112 -1.40 -2.36 -14.74
CA GLY A 112 -2.64 -2.46 -15.49
C GLY A 112 -2.53 -2.50 -17.03
N SER A 113 -1.48 -1.87 -17.59
CA SER A 113 -1.33 -1.72 -19.04
C SER A 113 0.15 -1.66 -19.43
N ALA A 114 0.47 -2.16 -20.62
CA ALA A 114 1.79 -2.04 -21.18
C ALA A 114 2.06 -0.62 -21.62
N GLN A 115 3.06 0.00 -21.01
CA GLN A 115 3.62 1.21 -21.55
C GLN A 115 4.62 0.92 -22.65
N LYS A 116 4.91 -0.31 -23.07
CA LYS A 116 5.90 -0.58 -24.12
C LYS A 116 5.56 -1.86 -24.89
N GLY A 117 5.79 -1.87 -26.20
CA GLY A 117 5.79 -3.07 -27.03
C GLY A 117 7.19 -3.71 -27.17
N ASN A 118 7.26 -4.94 -27.68
CA ASN A 118 8.46 -5.74 -27.88
C ASN A 118 9.25 -5.42 -29.16
N ASP A 119 8.85 -4.40 -29.91
CA ASP A 119 9.47 -4.00 -31.18
C ASP A 119 10.87 -3.35 -31.01
N ASN A 120 11.48 -3.43 -29.82
CA ASN A 120 12.82 -2.94 -29.58
C ASN A 120 13.71 -4.01 -28.95
N THR A 121 15.00 -3.93 -29.26
CA THR A 121 16.05 -4.80 -28.72
C THR A 121 16.45 -4.42 -27.29
N LEU A 122 15.80 -3.43 -26.69
CA LEU A 122 16.15 -2.91 -25.38
C LEU A 122 15.32 -3.62 -24.30
N PRO A 123 15.97 -4.15 -23.25
CA PRO A 123 15.30 -4.83 -22.17
C PRO A 123 14.17 -4.03 -21.54
N PHE A 124 13.16 -4.76 -21.09
CA PHE A 124 12.00 -4.21 -20.39
C PHE A 124 11.41 -5.27 -19.49
N GLY A 125 10.46 -4.89 -18.64
CA GLY A 125 9.71 -5.88 -17.91
C GLY A 125 8.41 -5.37 -17.32
N GLY A 126 7.84 -6.26 -16.51
CA GLY A 126 6.57 -6.07 -15.84
C GLY A 126 5.69 -7.29 -16.05
N VAL A 127 4.61 -7.31 -15.29
CA VAL A 127 3.50 -8.24 -15.47
C VAL A 127 2.25 -7.38 -15.53
N LEU A 128 1.36 -7.65 -16.47
CA LEU A 128 0.07 -6.99 -16.57
C LEU A 128 -1.00 -7.83 -15.87
N TYR A 129 -2.07 -7.19 -15.43
CA TYR A 129 -3.27 -7.92 -15.04
C TYR A 129 -4.55 -7.17 -15.41
N LEU A 130 -5.58 -7.96 -15.72
CA LEU A 130 -6.96 -7.52 -15.89
C LEU A 130 -7.86 -8.44 -15.09
N TYR A 131 -9.05 -7.96 -14.75
CA TYR A 131 -10.03 -8.77 -14.03
C TYR A 131 -11.45 -8.41 -14.44
N ASN A 132 -12.36 -9.37 -14.28
CA ASN A 132 -13.79 -9.16 -14.46
C ASN A 132 -14.55 -9.70 -13.22
N ASN A 133 -15.78 -10.16 -13.39
CA ASN A 133 -16.62 -10.69 -12.31
C ASN A 133 -16.25 -12.12 -11.86
N GLU A 134 -15.43 -12.83 -12.64
CA GLU A 134 -15.15 -14.26 -12.45
C GLU A 134 -13.64 -14.57 -12.43
N THR A 135 -12.88 -13.89 -13.29
CA THR A 135 -11.50 -14.26 -13.64
C THR A 135 -10.57 -13.06 -13.54
N ILE A 136 -9.34 -13.34 -13.13
CA ILE A 136 -8.19 -12.45 -13.23
C ILE A 136 -7.26 -13.04 -14.26
N LYS A 137 -6.92 -12.24 -15.27
CA LYS A 137 -5.95 -12.60 -16.29
C LYS A 137 -4.64 -11.89 -15.99
N ILE A 138 -3.54 -12.62 -16.06
CA ILE A 138 -2.19 -12.14 -15.79
C ILE A 138 -1.33 -12.39 -17.01
N LEU A 139 -0.67 -11.35 -17.51
CA LEU A 139 0.13 -11.39 -18.74
C LEU A 139 1.58 -10.99 -18.44
N ALA A 140 2.52 -11.88 -18.72
CA ALA A 140 3.95 -11.61 -18.75
C ALA A 140 4.41 -11.27 -20.17
N PRO A 141 5.66 -10.83 -20.37
CA PRO A 141 6.17 -10.60 -21.71
C PRO A 141 6.11 -11.86 -22.59
N GLY A 142 5.63 -11.70 -23.82
CA GLY A 142 5.40 -12.77 -24.80
C GLY A 142 5.56 -12.29 -26.25
N PRO A 143 5.11 -13.04 -27.28
CA PRO A 143 4.42 -14.32 -27.20
C PRO A 143 5.35 -15.49 -26.86
N LYS A 144 4.75 -16.66 -26.62
CA LYS A 144 5.48 -17.93 -26.48
C LYS A 144 6.35 -18.20 -27.71
N ASP A 145 7.49 -18.86 -27.50
CA ASP A 145 8.45 -19.26 -28.56
C ASP A 145 9.10 -18.08 -29.28
N CYS A 146 9.43 -17.04 -28.51
CA CYS A 146 10.16 -15.89 -29.00
C CYS A 146 11.61 -16.30 -29.34
N SER A 147 11.85 -16.60 -30.62
CA SER A 147 13.14 -17.03 -31.19
C SER A 147 13.97 -15.88 -31.78
N ARG A 148 13.50 -14.64 -31.62
CA ARG A 148 14.12 -13.44 -32.20
C ARG A 148 15.09 -12.79 -31.20
N PRO A 149 16.08 -12.02 -31.67
CA PRO A 149 16.94 -11.21 -30.79
C PRO A 149 16.17 -10.10 -30.04
N GLU A 150 14.89 -9.87 -30.35
CA GLU A 150 14.01 -8.84 -29.78
C GLU A 150 13.33 -9.28 -28.46
N CYS A 151 13.50 -10.53 -28.04
CA CYS A 151 12.86 -11.12 -26.85
C CYS A 151 13.58 -10.71 -25.56
N THR A 152 13.46 -9.44 -25.20
CA THR A 152 14.22 -8.83 -24.08
C THR A 152 13.38 -8.53 -22.84
N GLY A 153 12.13 -8.96 -22.85
CA GLY A 153 11.17 -8.82 -21.77
C GLY A 153 11.46 -9.74 -20.57
N SER A 154 11.13 -9.26 -19.38
CA SER A 154 11.22 -10.01 -18.12
C SER A 154 10.00 -9.76 -17.25
N LEU A 155 9.68 -10.66 -16.33
CA LEU A 155 8.61 -10.44 -15.35
C LEU A 155 8.90 -9.20 -14.51
N VAL A 156 10.16 -9.08 -14.07
CA VAL A 156 10.67 -7.95 -13.31
C VAL A 156 11.97 -7.49 -13.95
N TYR A 157 12.04 -6.21 -14.29
CA TYR A 157 13.22 -5.56 -14.81
C TYR A 157 13.51 -4.28 -14.02
N LEU A 158 14.76 -4.13 -13.59
CA LEU A 158 15.22 -3.07 -12.68
C LEU A 158 16.18 -2.09 -13.37
N GLY A 159 16.16 -2.08 -14.71
CA GLY A 159 16.82 -1.07 -15.53
C GLY A 159 18.30 -1.35 -15.77
N ASN A 160 18.93 -0.55 -16.64
CA ASN A 160 20.37 -0.61 -16.84
C ASN A 160 21.10 -0.16 -15.57
N SER A 161 22.13 -0.89 -15.14
CA SER A 161 22.85 -0.61 -13.91
C SER A 161 23.55 0.74 -13.83
N SER A 162 23.94 1.26 -14.99
CA SER A 162 24.61 2.55 -15.12
C SER A 162 23.62 3.71 -15.14
N ILE A 163 22.32 3.44 -15.33
CA ILE A 163 21.28 4.46 -15.48
C ILE A 163 20.29 4.42 -14.31
N PHE A 164 19.87 3.24 -13.86
CA PHE A 164 18.96 3.07 -12.73
C PHE A 164 19.74 2.60 -11.51
N HIS A 165 19.81 3.45 -10.49
CA HIS A 165 20.51 3.16 -9.24
C HIS A 165 19.58 2.52 -8.21
N GLY A 166 20.11 1.54 -7.49
CA GLY A 166 19.47 0.81 -6.41
C GLY A 166 20.49 -0.17 -5.82
N ASN A 167 20.04 -1.16 -5.06
CA ASN A 167 20.96 -2.15 -4.50
C ASN A 167 21.63 -2.98 -5.63
N SER A 168 22.96 -2.88 -5.73
CA SER A 168 23.75 -3.53 -6.78
C SER A 168 23.89 -5.04 -6.59
N SER A 169 23.60 -5.55 -5.39
CA SER A 169 23.58 -6.98 -5.08
C SER A 169 22.25 -7.64 -5.41
N ILE A 170 21.38 -7.01 -6.19
CA ILE A 170 20.09 -7.58 -6.61
C ILE A 170 20.13 -7.82 -8.11
N THR A 171 19.71 -9.02 -8.52
CA THR A 171 19.49 -9.42 -9.90
C THR A 171 18.56 -8.43 -10.57
N ARG A 172 18.95 -7.89 -11.74
CA ARG A 172 18.19 -6.82 -12.40
C ARG A 172 17.12 -7.29 -13.37
N SER A 173 17.12 -8.57 -13.73
CA SER A 173 16.19 -9.14 -14.69
C SER A 173 15.76 -10.52 -14.24
N PHE A 174 14.46 -10.72 -14.06
CA PHE A 174 13.87 -12.00 -13.70
C PHE A 174 12.90 -12.42 -14.80
N SER A 175 13.28 -13.41 -15.60
CA SER A 175 12.44 -13.95 -16.68
C SER A 175 11.39 -14.95 -16.18
N GLU A 176 11.56 -15.49 -14.97
CA GLU A 176 10.68 -16.49 -14.37
C GLU A 176 10.40 -16.21 -12.89
N GLY A 177 9.27 -16.71 -12.42
CA GLY A 177 8.81 -16.50 -11.05
C GLY A 177 7.43 -17.10 -10.83
N ASN A 178 6.76 -16.61 -9.79
CA ASN A 178 5.39 -16.99 -9.49
C ASN A 178 4.51 -15.76 -9.32
N VAL A 179 3.24 -15.85 -9.67
CA VAL A 179 2.25 -14.81 -9.45
C VAL A 179 1.16 -15.26 -8.49
N ARG A 180 0.56 -14.29 -7.79
CA ARG A 180 -0.59 -14.51 -6.92
C ARG A 180 -1.51 -13.32 -6.97
N ALA A 181 -2.82 -13.57 -7.01
CA ALA A 181 -3.83 -12.55 -6.87
C ALA A 181 -4.40 -12.47 -5.46
N ARG A 182 -4.70 -11.25 -5.02
CA ARG A 182 -5.44 -10.90 -3.80
C ARG A 182 -6.62 -10.04 -4.21
N VAL A 183 -7.82 -10.38 -3.76
CA VAL A 183 -9.06 -9.80 -4.30
C VAL A 183 -9.97 -9.37 -3.16
N TRP A 184 -10.52 -8.17 -3.28
CA TRP A 184 -11.48 -7.62 -2.33
C TRP A 184 -12.78 -7.23 -3.04
N ARG A 185 -13.90 -7.66 -2.45
CA ARG A 185 -15.25 -7.18 -2.75
C ARG A 185 -15.39 -5.72 -2.32
N ALA A 186 -16.41 -5.05 -2.86
CA ALA A 186 -16.72 -3.69 -2.45
C ALA A 186 -17.14 -3.60 -0.97
N CYS A 187 -17.84 -4.61 -0.44
CA CYS A 187 -18.29 -4.65 0.95
C CYS A 187 -17.19 -4.99 1.95
N SER A 188 -16.08 -5.58 1.50
CA SER A 188 -14.94 -5.96 2.34
C SER A 188 -13.96 -4.81 2.54
N LEU A 189 -14.12 -3.71 1.80
CA LEU A 189 -13.40 -2.47 2.03
C LEU A 189 -14.32 -1.47 2.75
N PRO A 190 -13.77 -0.59 3.60
CA PRO A 190 -14.54 0.53 4.14
C PRO A 190 -15.21 1.30 3.01
N ARG A 191 -16.36 1.92 3.25
CA ARG A 191 -17.00 2.75 2.24
C ARG A 191 -16.08 3.94 1.89
N PRO A 192 -15.75 4.18 0.61
CA PRO A 192 -14.97 5.35 0.21
C PRO A 192 -15.75 6.63 0.51
N GLN A 193 -15.04 7.67 0.96
CA GLN A 193 -15.63 9.00 1.20
C GLN A 193 -15.97 9.72 -0.10
N PHE A 194 -15.31 9.37 -1.21
CA PHE A 194 -15.64 9.91 -2.52
C PHE A 194 -15.58 8.80 -3.58
N ILE A 195 -16.57 8.79 -4.47
CA ILE A 195 -16.64 7.96 -5.66
C ILE A 195 -16.98 8.90 -6.82
N SER A 196 -16.18 8.87 -7.88
CA SER A 196 -16.50 9.66 -9.08
C SER A 196 -17.61 9.01 -9.92
N ASP A 197 -18.18 9.80 -10.83
CA ASP A 197 -18.89 9.27 -12.00
C ASP A 197 -17.94 8.47 -12.90
N GLU A 198 -18.51 7.68 -13.82
CA GLU A 198 -17.75 7.05 -14.90
C GLU A 198 -17.38 8.08 -15.97
N ILE A 199 -16.09 8.21 -16.24
CA ILE A 199 -15.55 9.24 -17.14
C ILE A 199 -15.03 8.56 -18.39
N PRO A 200 -15.57 8.86 -19.59
CA PRO A 200 -14.99 8.36 -20.82
C PRO A 200 -13.61 9.01 -21.04
N MET A 201 -12.62 8.18 -21.39
CA MET A 201 -11.28 8.63 -21.73
C MET A 201 -10.79 7.97 -23.01
N SER A 202 -10.09 8.74 -23.84
CA SER A 202 -9.42 8.31 -25.06
C SER A 202 -8.02 8.93 -25.17
N SER A 203 -7.29 8.60 -26.23
CA SER A 203 -5.94 9.16 -26.50
C SER A 203 -5.85 10.68 -26.24
N GLY A 204 -4.80 11.09 -25.52
CA GLY A 204 -4.50 12.50 -25.21
C GLY A 204 -5.45 13.17 -24.20
N ASN A 205 -6.39 12.45 -23.61
CA ASN A 205 -7.31 13.00 -22.63
C ASN A 205 -6.61 13.32 -21.30
N PHE A 206 -7.06 14.42 -20.69
CA PHE A 206 -6.72 14.83 -19.33
C PHE A 206 -7.98 15.19 -18.57
N LYS A 207 -8.06 14.77 -17.31
CA LYS A 207 -9.16 15.10 -16.41
C LYS A 207 -8.64 15.37 -15.01
N SER A 208 -9.20 16.39 -14.36
CA SER A 208 -9.04 16.62 -12.92
C SER A 208 -10.39 16.38 -12.24
N LEU A 209 -10.38 15.63 -11.14
CA LEU A 209 -11.55 15.26 -10.36
C LEU A 209 -11.39 15.81 -8.94
N THR A 210 -12.23 16.75 -8.56
CA THR A 210 -12.21 17.29 -7.20
C THR A 210 -12.94 16.34 -6.25
N HIS A 211 -12.27 15.90 -5.18
CA HIS A 211 -12.85 15.02 -4.14
C HIS A 211 -12.98 15.69 -2.77
N ARG A 212 -12.33 16.85 -2.55
CA ARG A 212 -12.39 17.67 -1.31
C ARG A 212 -12.09 16.91 -0.01
N GLN A 213 -11.33 15.81 -0.07
CA GLN A 213 -11.01 14.96 1.08
C GLN A 213 -9.53 14.63 1.07
N ARG A 214 -8.80 14.81 2.18
CA ARG A 214 -7.37 14.44 2.20
C ARG A 214 -7.19 12.92 2.06
N PRO A 215 -6.74 12.41 0.91
CA PRO A 215 -6.78 10.98 0.63
C PRO A 215 -5.62 10.29 1.34
N THR A 216 -5.93 9.16 1.99
CA THR A 216 -4.91 8.20 2.43
C THR A 216 -4.67 7.15 1.35
N TRP A 217 -5.73 6.76 0.64
CA TRP A 217 -5.70 5.74 -0.40
C TRP A 217 -6.67 6.08 -1.53
N VAL A 218 -6.23 5.87 -2.76
CA VAL A 218 -7.01 6.07 -3.98
C VAL A 218 -6.90 4.83 -4.86
N ILE A 219 -8.03 4.38 -5.40
CA ILE A 219 -8.10 3.39 -6.48
C ILE A 219 -8.72 4.07 -7.70
N VAL A 220 -8.14 3.84 -8.87
CA VAL A 220 -8.69 4.28 -10.15
C VAL A 220 -8.88 3.04 -11.03
N ARG A 221 -10.13 2.63 -11.23
CA ARG A 221 -10.49 1.50 -12.09
C ARG A 221 -10.72 1.97 -13.52
N VAL A 222 -10.18 1.24 -14.47
CA VAL A 222 -10.30 1.49 -15.90
C VAL A 222 -11.07 0.34 -16.52
N HIS A 223 -12.29 0.60 -16.93
CA HIS A 223 -13.16 -0.33 -17.62
C HIS A 223 -12.86 -0.31 -19.11
N ILE A 224 -12.49 -1.46 -19.65
CA ILE A 224 -12.30 -1.70 -21.08
C ILE A 224 -13.51 -2.47 -21.63
N GLU A 225 -13.47 -2.85 -22.91
CA GLU A 225 -14.54 -3.62 -23.53
C GLU A 225 -14.72 -5.00 -22.89
N GLN A 226 -15.88 -5.62 -23.13
CA GLN A 226 -16.20 -6.99 -22.66
C GLN A 226 -16.19 -7.19 -21.13
N GLY A 227 -16.31 -6.11 -20.36
CA GLY A 227 -16.45 -6.18 -18.90
C GLY A 227 -15.13 -6.33 -18.13
N TRP A 228 -13.99 -6.27 -18.82
CA TRP A 228 -12.68 -6.30 -18.18
C TRP A 228 -12.31 -4.96 -17.56
N VAL A 229 -11.56 -5.04 -16.47
CA VAL A 229 -11.10 -3.90 -15.68
C VAL A 229 -9.62 -4.07 -15.35
N TYR A 230 -8.90 -2.97 -15.32
CA TYR A 230 -7.56 -2.91 -14.75
C TYR A 230 -7.42 -1.66 -13.88
N GLU A 231 -6.35 -1.55 -13.09
CA GLU A 231 -6.08 -0.35 -12.29
C GLU A 231 -5.10 0.61 -12.97
N ALA A 232 -5.44 1.90 -13.00
CA ALA A 232 -4.56 2.93 -13.52
C ALA A 232 -3.22 2.97 -12.75
N GLN A 233 -2.19 3.48 -13.42
CA GLN A 233 -0.82 3.46 -12.93
C GLN A 233 -0.42 4.82 -12.36
N GLY A 234 0.53 4.86 -11.42
CA GLY A 234 1.06 6.12 -10.89
C GLY A 234 2.40 6.55 -11.51
N SER A 235 2.92 5.81 -12.48
CA SER A 235 4.28 5.98 -13.00
C SER A 235 4.31 5.88 -14.52
N VAL A 236 5.20 6.63 -15.18
CA VAL A 236 5.48 6.54 -16.62
C VAL A 236 6.96 6.35 -16.87
N PHE A 237 7.35 5.43 -17.74
CA PHE A 237 8.76 5.07 -17.91
C PHE A 237 9.49 5.81 -19.02
N TYR A 238 8.78 6.35 -20.00
CA TYR A 238 9.37 7.13 -21.07
C TYR A 238 8.35 8.12 -21.67
N GLU A 239 8.83 9.21 -22.22
CA GLU A 239 7.95 10.31 -22.69
C GLU A 239 7.36 10.10 -24.10
N THR A 240 8.05 9.36 -24.97
CA THR A 240 7.65 9.12 -26.37
C THR A 240 7.97 7.70 -26.83
N SER A 241 7.12 7.10 -27.67
CA SER A 241 7.42 5.86 -28.40
C SER A 241 6.78 5.86 -29.78
N SER A 242 7.47 5.23 -30.73
CA SER A 242 6.93 4.89 -32.06
C SER A 242 6.26 3.51 -32.11
N SER A 243 6.50 2.67 -31.11
CA SER A 243 5.93 1.34 -30.92
C SER A 243 4.70 1.38 -30.01
N PRO A 244 3.81 0.37 -30.04
CA PRO A 244 2.58 0.33 -29.23
C PRO A 244 2.81 0.62 -27.75
N PHE A 245 1.96 1.47 -27.19
CA PHE A 245 2.05 1.86 -25.79
C PHE A 245 0.74 2.45 -25.29
N GLY A 246 0.45 2.27 -24.00
CA GLY A 246 -0.76 2.81 -23.44
C GLY A 246 -0.89 2.65 -21.93
N GLY A 247 -2.04 3.08 -21.45
CA GLY A 247 -2.43 3.05 -20.06
C GLY A 247 -3.07 4.36 -19.62
N VAL A 248 -3.84 4.29 -18.54
CA VAL A 248 -4.27 5.47 -17.79
C VAL A 248 -3.29 5.68 -16.64
N VAL A 249 -2.79 6.91 -16.52
CA VAL A 249 -1.94 7.32 -15.40
C VAL A 249 -2.74 8.25 -14.49
N PHE A 250 -2.50 8.16 -13.19
CA PHE A 250 -3.14 9.05 -12.23
C PHE A 250 -2.19 9.52 -11.13
N ALA A 251 -2.56 10.64 -10.53
CA ALA A 251 -1.93 11.20 -9.35
C ALA A 251 -3.01 11.89 -8.51
N PHE A 252 -2.77 12.06 -7.22
CA PHE A 252 -3.76 12.68 -6.34
C PHE A 252 -3.11 13.55 -5.28
N ASN A 253 -3.77 14.62 -4.89
CA ASN A 253 -3.37 15.45 -3.76
C ASN A 253 -4.53 15.54 -2.75
N ASP A 254 -4.42 16.47 -1.80
CA ASP A 254 -5.40 16.66 -0.73
C ASP A 254 -6.83 17.03 -1.19
N SER A 255 -7.03 17.39 -2.46
CA SER A 255 -8.33 17.86 -2.98
C SER A 255 -8.72 17.34 -4.37
N GLU A 256 -7.77 16.83 -5.14
CA GLU A 256 -7.97 16.44 -6.53
C GLU A 256 -7.30 15.10 -6.89
N ILE A 257 -7.85 14.43 -7.90
CA ILE A 257 -7.20 13.37 -8.67
C ILE A 257 -7.03 13.87 -10.10
N ARG A 258 -5.83 13.72 -10.65
CA ARG A 258 -5.54 13.96 -12.06
C ARG A 258 -5.41 12.64 -12.80
N LEU A 259 -5.95 12.58 -14.01
CA LEU A 259 -5.96 11.42 -14.90
C LEU A 259 -5.39 11.82 -16.25
N TRP A 260 -4.50 10.99 -16.78
CA TRP A 260 -3.86 11.18 -18.09
C TRP A 260 -3.98 9.92 -18.93
N VAL A 261 -4.25 10.11 -20.22
CA VAL A 261 -4.06 9.09 -21.26
C VAL A 261 -3.06 9.65 -22.27
N PRO A 262 -2.06 8.86 -22.70
CA PRO A 262 -1.05 9.36 -23.62
C PRO A 262 -1.68 9.79 -24.94
N LYS A 263 -1.12 10.85 -25.54
CA LYS A 263 -1.39 11.21 -26.94
C LYS A 263 -0.81 10.15 -27.86
N ARG A 264 -1.43 10.00 -29.04
CA ARG A 264 -0.89 9.15 -30.10
C ARG A 264 0.53 9.59 -30.47
N GLY A 265 1.46 8.63 -30.43
CA GLY A 265 2.87 8.85 -30.75
C GLY A 265 3.17 8.86 -32.25
N PRO A 266 4.41 9.24 -32.62
CA PRO A 266 4.86 9.24 -34.01
C PRO A 266 5.09 7.79 -34.47
N GLY A 267 4.09 7.18 -35.10
CA GLY A 267 4.20 5.84 -35.67
C GLY A 267 2.88 5.38 -36.31
N PRO A 268 2.93 4.38 -37.21
CA PRO A 268 1.75 3.95 -37.97
C PRO A 268 0.78 3.10 -37.16
N SER A 269 1.18 2.60 -35.99
CA SER A 269 0.34 1.71 -35.18
C SER A 269 -0.83 2.46 -34.53
N LYS A 270 -2.03 1.88 -34.66
CA LYS A 270 -3.24 2.38 -33.99
C LYS A 270 -3.15 2.26 -32.46
N ALA A 271 -2.36 1.32 -31.97
CA ALA A 271 -2.09 1.07 -30.55
C ALA A 271 -1.01 2.02 -29.95
N ASN A 272 -0.58 3.04 -30.69
CA ASN A 272 0.31 4.06 -30.16
C ASN A 272 -0.50 5.11 -29.39
N GLY A 273 -0.30 5.19 -28.08
CA GLY A 273 -0.89 6.21 -27.22
C GLY A 273 -2.37 5.98 -26.97
N VAL A 274 -2.71 4.80 -26.44
CA VAL A 274 -4.08 4.35 -26.16
C VAL A 274 -4.31 4.19 -24.65
N PRO A 275 -5.56 4.29 -24.16
CA PRO A 275 -5.84 4.08 -22.74
C PRO A 275 -5.63 2.65 -22.26
N PHE A 276 -5.60 1.62 -23.12
CA PHE A 276 -5.19 0.27 -22.74
C PHE A 276 -4.36 -0.35 -23.85
N ASN A 277 -3.24 -0.98 -23.48
CA ASN A 277 -2.37 -1.68 -24.40
C ASN A 277 -1.84 -2.98 -23.77
N ALA A 278 -1.94 -4.08 -24.50
CA ALA A 278 -1.26 -5.35 -24.24
C ALA A 278 -0.75 -5.99 -25.55
N ILE A 279 -0.81 -5.29 -26.68
CA ILE A 279 -0.32 -5.80 -27.96
C ILE A 279 1.20 -5.80 -28.02
N ASN A 280 1.75 -6.62 -28.93
CA ASN A 280 3.17 -6.67 -29.28
C ASN A 280 4.04 -6.82 -28.04
N GLY A 281 4.02 -7.97 -27.38
CA GLY A 281 4.97 -8.23 -26.31
C GLY A 281 4.40 -8.72 -25.00
N TRP A 282 3.09 -8.97 -24.90
CA TRP A 282 2.45 -9.38 -23.65
C TRP A 282 1.46 -10.52 -23.90
N GLY A 283 1.52 -11.54 -23.04
CA GLY A 283 0.69 -12.73 -23.15
C GLY A 283 0.99 -13.57 -24.39
N GLU A 284 0.05 -14.45 -24.71
CA GLU A 284 -0.04 -15.16 -25.98
C GLU A 284 -0.70 -14.22 -27.02
N SER A 285 -0.37 -14.43 -28.30
CA SER A 285 -0.91 -13.56 -29.35
C SER A 285 -2.41 -13.76 -29.50
N GLY A 286 -3.20 -12.69 -29.31
CA GLY A 286 -4.56 -12.60 -29.87
C GLY A 286 -5.71 -12.42 -28.88
N GLU A 287 -5.49 -12.53 -27.56
CA GLU A 287 -6.60 -12.41 -26.59
C GLU A 287 -6.84 -10.96 -26.14
N PHE A 288 -5.79 -10.22 -25.76
CA PHE A 288 -5.88 -8.81 -25.40
C PHE A 288 -4.98 -7.98 -26.31
N GLY A 289 -5.60 -7.14 -27.15
CA GLY A 289 -4.88 -6.20 -28.00
C GLY A 289 -4.71 -4.85 -27.32
N TYR A 290 -5.63 -3.95 -27.61
CA TYR A 290 -5.65 -2.58 -27.09
C TYR A 290 -7.09 -2.05 -27.09
N SER A 291 -7.33 -0.94 -26.38
CA SER A 291 -8.60 -0.23 -26.43
C SER A 291 -8.33 1.26 -26.67
N GLU A 292 -8.98 1.84 -27.69
CA GLU A 292 -8.84 3.28 -28.00
C GLU A 292 -9.67 4.17 -27.09
N THR A 293 -10.70 3.61 -26.45
CA THR A 293 -11.58 4.27 -25.49
C THR A 293 -11.82 3.40 -24.27
N VAL A 294 -11.96 4.03 -23.10
CA VAL A 294 -12.22 3.38 -21.82
C VAL A 294 -13.16 4.23 -20.97
N ARG A 295 -13.70 3.65 -19.90
CA ARG A 295 -14.38 4.40 -18.83
C ARG A 295 -13.60 4.29 -17.53
N VAL A 296 -13.35 5.41 -16.88
CA VAL A 296 -12.56 5.48 -15.66
C VAL A 296 -13.42 5.86 -14.47
N ARG A 297 -13.18 5.23 -13.31
CA ARG A 297 -13.86 5.57 -12.06
C ARG A 297 -12.88 5.58 -10.90
N ALA A 298 -12.92 6.65 -10.11
CA ALA A 298 -12.04 6.84 -8.96
C ALA A 298 -12.78 6.65 -7.63
N PHE A 299 -12.05 6.08 -6.66
CA PHE A 299 -12.50 5.81 -5.30
C PHE A 299 -11.46 6.36 -4.33
N VAL A 300 -11.89 7.15 -3.35
CA VAL A 300 -11.00 7.83 -2.42
C VAL A 300 -11.37 7.49 -0.99
N TRP A 301 -10.36 7.09 -0.23
CA TRP A 301 -10.43 6.85 1.20
C TRP A 301 -9.58 7.84 1.98
N ASN A 302 -10.13 8.34 3.08
CA ASN A 302 -9.37 9.00 4.13
C ASN A 302 -9.42 8.12 5.38
N PHE A 303 -8.29 7.47 5.69
CA PHE A 303 -8.24 6.60 6.87
C PHE A 303 -8.06 7.39 8.18
N LYS A 304 -7.64 8.65 8.12
CA LYS A 304 -7.49 9.52 9.30
C LYS A 304 -8.82 10.03 9.83
N SER A 305 -9.85 10.08 8.98
CA SER A 305 -11.21 10.48 9.37
C SER A 305 -12.06 9.34 9.92
N PHE A 306 -11.55 8.11 10.00
CA PHE A 306 -12.19 7.11 10.85
C PHE A 306 -11.84 7.48 12.28
N ASP A 307 -12.62 8.41 12.84
CA ASP A 307 -12.59 8.68 14.27
C ASP A 307 -12.78 7.35 14.98
N TYR A 308 -11.71 6.90 15.63
CA TYR A 308 -11.80 5.87 16.64
C TYR A 308 -12.87 6.34 17.62
N ASN A 309 -13.98 5.60 17.76
CA ASN A 309 -14.95 5.88 18.79
C ASN A 309 -14.53 5.13 20.06
N PRO A 310 -13.79 5.75 21.01
CA PRO A 310 -13.32 5.06 22.21
C PRO A 310 -14.47 4.68 23.15
N ILE A 311 -15.70 5.15 22.90
CA ILE A 311 -16.85 4.92 23.78
C ILE A 311 -17.28 3.44 23.75
N VAL A 312 -16.88 2.67 22.74
CA VAL A 312 -17.32 1.27 22.58
C VAL A 312 -16.45 0.26 23.36
N LEU A 313 -15.38 0.70 24.06
CA LEU A 313 -14.53 -0.18 24.88
C LEU A 313 -14.67 0.00 26.40
N LYS A 314 -15.65 0.77 26.89
CA LYS A 314 -15.99 0.77 28.32
C LYS A 314 -17.00 -0.32 28.64
N GLN A 315 -16.48 -1.49 28.99
CA GLN A 315 -16.95 -2.42 30.04
C GLN A 315 -16.83 -3.88 29.59
N THR A 316 -15.71 -4.50 29.99
CA THR A 316 -15.75 -5.79 30.69
C THR A 316 -14.42 -5.95 31.42
N SER A 317 -14.38 -5.51 32.67
CA SER A 317 -13.34 -5.90 33.61
C SER A 317 -13.57 -7.35 34.02
N TYR A 318 -12.74 -8.27 33.52
CA TYR A 318 -12.64 -9.60 34.10
C TYR A 318 -11.89 -9.50 35.43
N ILE A 319 -12.57 -9.87 36.52
CA ILE A 319 -11.92 -10.15 37.80
C ILE A 319 -11.18 -11.47 37.63
N THR A 320 -9.86 -11.43 37.45
CA THR A 320 -9.01 -12.60 37.64
C THR A 320 -8.46 -12.58 39.05
N SER A 321 -8.82 -13.61 39.82
CA SER A 321 -8.30 -13.88 41.16
C SER A 321 -6.77 -14.00 41.13
N SER A 322 -6.13 -13.20 41.98
CA SER A 322 -4.69 -13.18 42.21
C SER A 322 -4.19 -14.51 42.79
N SER A 323 -3.22 -15.15 42.13
CA SER A 323 -2.26 -16.04 42.79
C SER A 323 -0.92 -15.29 42.92
N PHE A 324 -0.44 -15.16 44.15
CA PHE A 324 0.83 -14.54 44.49
C PHE A 324 1.97 -15.47 44.10
N ILE A 325 2.92 -14.96 43.30
CA ILE A 325 4.26 -15.55 43.16
C ILE A 325 5.22 -14.63 43.91
N SER A 326 5.77 -15.12 45.01
CA SER A 326 6.87 -14.48 45.75
C SER A 326 8.17 -14.62 44.96
N VAL A 327 8.78 -13.50 44.58
CA VAL A 327 10.16 -13.47 44.05
C VAL A 327 11.11 -13.16 45.22
N PRO A 328 12.25 -13.87 45.37
CA PRO A 328 13.22 -13.61 46.44
C PRO A 328 13.83 -12.22 46.33
N ALA A 329 14.01 -11.58 47.48
CA ALA A 329 14.62 -10.28 47.65
C ALA A 329 16.08 -10.29 47.19
N GLY A 330 16.48 -9.30 46.38
CA GLY A 330 17.89 -9.02 46.20
C GLY A 330 18.32 -8.21 44.99
N TYR A 331 17.60 -7.18 44.54
CA TYR A 331 18.19 -6.05 43.80
C TYR A 331 17.32 -4.80 43.97
N SER A 332 17.84 -3.77 44.65
CA SER A 332 17.23 -2.44 44.71
C SER A 332 17.78 -1.55 43.61
N PHE A 333 16.93 -1.08 42.69
CA PHE A 333 17.25 0.10 41.90
C PHE A 333 16.69 1.32 42.63
N GLN A 334 17.57 2.04 43.34
CA GLN A 334 17.36 3.45 43.67
C GLN A 334 17.70 4.30 42.44
N ASP A 335 16.91 5.35 42.24
CA ASP A 335 16.97 6.37 41.19
C ASP A 335 16.50 5.99 39.77
N LYS A 336 15.22 6.28 39.49
CA LYS A 336 14.59 6.18 38.16
C LYS A 336 14.58 7.46 37.32
N ASN A 337 15.23 8.54 37.75
CA ASN A 337 15.31 9.77 36.96
C ASN A 337 16.75 10.25 36.86
N LYS A 338 17.51 9.70 35.90
CA LYS A 338 18.76 10.33 35.44
C LYS A 338 18.55 10.88 34.04
N LEU A 339 18.52 12.21 33.96
CA LEU A 339 18.61 12.98 32.74
C LEU A 339 20.08 12.92 32.28
N LEU A 340 20.36 12.31 31.12
CA LEU A 340 21.68 12.37 30.50
C LEU A 340 21.70 13.56 29.54
N LEU A 341 22.40 14.62 29.92
CA LEU A 341 22.68 15.77 29.08
C LEU A 341 23.96 15.52 28.29
N PHE A 342 23.86 15.47 26.96
CA PHE A 342 25.00 15.63 26.07
C PHE A 342 25.01 17.06 25.56
N SER A 343 26.10 17.78 25.84
CA SER A 343 26.35 19.14 25.35
C SER A 343 27.54 19.07 24.39
N SER A 344 27.32 19.38 23.12
CA SER A 344 28.35 19.96 22.27
C SER A 344 27.94 21.40 21.93
N SER A 345 28.90 22.23 21.58
CA SER A 345 28.79 23.71 21.51
C SER A 345 27.73 24.26 20.54
N GLU A 346 26.98 23.43 19.82
CA GLU A 346 26.03 23.89 18.80
C GLU A 346 24.63 23.28 18.86
N TYR A 347 24.33 22.25 19.66
CA TYR A 347 22.95 21.73 19.78
C TYR A 347 22.65 21.08 21.14
N VAL A 348 21.44 21.30 21.66
CA VAL A 348 20.85 20.53 22.78
C VAL A 348 19.83 19.56 22.20
N LEU A 349 20.12 18.26 22.26
CA LEU A 349 19.18 17.20 21.87
C LEU A 349 18.42 16.73 23.11
N LEU A 350 17.11 17.00 23.16
CA LEU A 350 16.24 16.45 24.20
C LEU A 350 15.68 15.10 23.73
N VAL A 351 16.19 13.99 24.28
CA VAL A 351 15.67 12.65 24.02
C VAL A 351 14.91 12.15 25.23
N TYR A 352 13.59 11.99 25.10
CA TYR A 352 12.79 11.25 26.09
C TYR A 352 12.98 9.75 25.85
N LEU A 353 13.80 9.12 26.69
CA LEU A 353 13.96 7.66 26.69
C LEU A 353 12.90 7.05 27.62
N PHE A 354 11.83 6.49 27.06
CA PHE A 354 10.97 5.57 27.79
C PHE A 354 11.63 4.19 27.79
N ILE A 355 12.28 3.83 28.89
CA ILE A 355 12.78 2.46 29.10
C ILE A 355 11.58 1.61 29.54
N PHE A 356 11.04 0.82 28.62
CA PHE A 356 10.10 -0.25 28.96
C PHE A 356 10.90 -1.47 29.42
N PRO A 357 10.53 -2.12 30.54
CA PRO A 357 11.11 -3.41 30.90
C PRO A 357 10.70 -4.45 29.84
N GLU A 358 11.67 -5.29 29.47
CA GLU A 358 11.59 -6.32 28.43
C GLU A 358 10.26 -7.12 28.43
N SER A 359 9.32 -6.75 27.56
CA SER A 359 8.34 -7.72 27.07
C SER A 359 8.92 -8.40 25.83
N LYS A 360 9.27 -9.70 25.96
CA LYS A 360 9.75 -10.58 24.88
C LYS A 360 8.67 -10.89 23.83
N HIS A 361 8.00 -9.88 23.32
CA HIS A 361 7.08 -10.00 22.19
C HIS A 361 7.61 -9.13 21.06
N HIS A 362 8.36 -9.78 20.16
CA HIS A 362 8.72 -9.19 18.89
C HIS A 362 7.43 -8.87 18.12
N HIS A 363 7.06 -7.59 18.07
CA HIS A 363 6.01 -7.12 17.19
C HIS A 363 6.56 -7.08 15.76
N THR A 364 6.50 -8.21 15.06
CA THR A 364 6.74 -8.26 13.61
C THR A 364 5.50 -7.69 12.92
N VAL A 365 5.62 -6.49 12.35
CA VAL A 365 4.62 -5.97 11.40
C VAL A 365 4.75 -6.79 10.13
N GLU A 366 3.79 -7.69 9.90
CA GLU A 366 3.78 -8.50 8.69
C GLU A 366 3.46 -7.61 7.48
N ILE A 367 4.50 -7.23 6.72
CA ILE A 367 4.41 -6.41 5.50
C ILE A 367 3.37 -6.98 4.52
N LYS A 368 3.11 -8.29 4.56
CA LYS A 368 2.12 -8.99 3.74
C LYS A 368 0.69 -8.44 3.85
N ARG A 369 0.36 -7.68 4.90
CA ARG A 369 -0.99 -7.08 5.05
C ARG A 369 -1.12 -5.67 4.47
N LEU A 370 -0.03 -5.06 4.01
CA LEU A 370 -0.08 -3.71 3.45
C LEU A 370 -0.58 -3.77 2.00
N ILE A 371 -1.49 -2.84 1.68
CA ILE A 371 -1.93 -2.55 0.32
C ILE A 371 -1.22 -1.26 -0.08
N HIS A 372 -0.29 -1.33 -1.04
CA HIS A 372 0.52 -0.21 -1.52
C HIS A 372 1.21 0.60 -0.40
N PRO A 373 2.26 0.07 0.25
CA PRO A 373 2.93 0.77 1.36
C PRO A 373 3.64 2.06 0.94
N PHE A 374 3.70 2.36 -0.36
CA PHE A 374 4.66 3.27 -0.92
C PHE A 374 4.05 4.26 -1.90
N GLN A 375 4.33 5.53 -1.70
CA GLN A 375 3.90 6.64 -2.54
C GLN A 375 5.06 7.61 -2.73
N THR A 376 5.18 8.20 -3.91
CA THR A 376 6.09 9.33 -4.13
C THR A 376 5.28 10.61 -4.20
N LYS A 377 5.76 11.69 -3.60
CA LYS A 377 5.14 13.01 -3.68
C LYS A 377 6.05 13.97 -4.42
N ALA A 378 5.51 14.68 -5.40
CA ALA A 378 6.20 15.78 -6.06
C ALA A 378 6.21 17.00 -5.12
N GLU A 379 7.40 17.49 -4.78
CA GLU A 379 7.57 18.68 -3.92
C GLU A 379 7.77 19.96 -4.74
N SER A 380 7.83 19.86 -6.07
CA SER A 380 7.96 21.02 -6.96
C SER A 380 7.40 20.73 -8.37
N GLY A 381 7.20 21.78 -9.17
CA GLY A 381 6.72 21.69 -10.55
C GLY A 381 5.19 21.70 -10.69
N ASN A 382 4.69 21.36 -11.87
CA ASN A 382 3.26 21.49 -12.20
C ASN A 382 2.35 20.53 -11.40
N ASN A 383 2.93 19.48 -10.83
CA ASN A 383 2.26 18.52 -9.98
C ASN A 383 2.75 18.59 -8.52
N GLU A 384 3.27 19.73 -8.07
CA GLU A 384 3.58 19.96 -6.64
C GLU A 384 2.40 19.57 -5.75
N GLY A 385 2.67 18.80 -4.70
CA GLY A 385 1.66 18.30 -3.78
C GLY A 385 0.98 16.99 -4.20
N TYR A 386 1.11 16.57 -5.46
CA TYR A 386 0.51 15.32 -5.93
C TYR A 386 1.37 14.10 -5.57
N GLN A 387 0.66 13.02 -5.28
CA GLN A 387 1.16 11.73 -4.88
C GLN A 387 0.95 10.73 -6.02
N PHE A 388 1.92 9.84 -6.18
CA PHE A 388 2.03 8.90 -7.28
C PHE A 388 2.32 7.50 -6.72
N TYR A 389 1.72 6.48 -7.34
CA TYR A 389 2.07 5.10 -7.03
C TYR A 389 3.27 4.65 -7.86
N PRO A 390 4.35 4.16 -7.22
CA PRO A 390 5.45 3.55 -7.94
C PRO A 390 5.00 2.24 -8.60
N ALA A 391 5.77 1.78 -9.57
CA ALA A 391 5.54 0.50 -10.21
C ALA A 391 6.41 -0.62 -9.63
N GLY A 392 6.09 -1.87 -9.94
CA GLY A 392 6.89 -3.03 -9.55
C GLY A 392 7.99 -3.41 -10.55
N SER A 393 8.05 -2.79 -11.72
CA SER A 393 9.02 -3.15 -12.77
C SER A 393 9.15 -2.02 -13.79
N LEU A 394 10.34 -1.84 -14.35
CA LEU A 394 10.62 -0.83 -15.38
C LEU A 394 10.26 -1.36 -16.76
N MET A 395 9.56 -0.53 -17.54
CA MET A 395 9.29 -0.78 -18.96
C MET A 395 10.30 -0.06 -19.87
N THR A 396 11.50 0.21 -19.38
CA THR A 396 12.60 0.82 -20.14
C THR A 396 13.92 0.46 -19.47
N ASP A 397 15.00 0.39 -20.23
CA ASP A 397 16.37 0.32 -19.70
C ASP A 397 16.99 1.71 -19.50
N GLY A 398 16.30 2.76 -19.96
CA GLY A 398 16.74 4.16 -19.91
C GLY A 398 17.71 4.52 -21.04
N THR A 399 18.14 3.56 -21.86
CA THR A 399 18.89 3.89 -23.07
C THR A 399 17.88 4.40 -24.10
N THR A 400 18.13 5.61 -24.60
CA THR A 400 17.28 6.24 -25.59
C THR A 400 18.10 6.59 -26.81
N ASN A 401 17.48 6.48 -27.98
CA ASN A 401 18.16 6.76 -29.25
C ASN A 401 18.41 8.26 -29.47
N SER A 402 17.95 9.13 -28.56
CA SER A 402 18.14 10.56 -28.63
C SER A 402 18.51 11.13 -27.27
N ASN A 403 19.52 12.01 -27.23
CA ASN A 403 20.01 12.61 -25.99
C ASN A 403 18.96 13.46 -25.24
N ASN A 404 17.79 13.68 -25.82
CA ASN A 404 16.73 14.50 -25.23
C ASN A 404 15.49 13.70 -24.80
N THR A 405 15.43 12.39 -25.08
CA THR A 405 14.26 11.60 -24.69
C THR A 405 14.29 11.33 -23.20
N LYS A 406 13.27 11.84 -22.49
CA LYS A 406 13.14 11.59 -21.06
C LYS A 406 12.67 10.17 -20.76
N PHE A 407 13.29 9.58 -19.73
CA PHE A 407 12.92 8.31 -19.14
C PHE A 407 12.84 8.47 -17.63
N GLY A 408 12.17 7.54 -16.96
CA GLY A 408 12.14 7.64 -15.52
C GLY A 408 11.14 6.77 -14.79
N SER A 409 10.63 7.36 -13.73
CA SER A 409 9.86 6.71 -12.67
C SER A 409 10.67 5.82 -11.74
N PHE A 410 10.07 5.62 -10.57
CA PHE A 410 10.60 4.85 -9.47
C PHE A 410 9.96 3.47 -9.48
N VAL A 411 10.76 2.43 -9.21
CA VAL A 411 10.25 1.08 -8.98
C VAL A 411 10.67 0.57 -7.62
N TYR A 412 9.84 -0.28 -7.04
CA TYR A 412 10.14 -0.88 -5.74
C TYR A 412 9.80 -2.36 -5.73
N GLY A 413 10.51 -3.07 -4.87
CA GLY A 413 10.24 -4.45 -4.51
C GLY A 413 10.49 -4.62 -3.02
N PHE A 414 10.01 -5.73 -2.46
CA PHE A 414 10.17 -5.95 -1.03
C PHE A 414 10.42 -7.43 -0.72
N THR A 415 11.12 -7.68 0.37
CA THR A 415 11.18 -8.96 1.05
C THR A 415 10.26 -8.90 2.27
N ASP A 416 10.18 -9.99 3.05
CA ASP A 416 9.42 -9.98 4.30
C ASP A 416 9.96 -8.97 5.34
N ASP A 417 11.22 -8.53 5.19
CA ASP A 417 11.94 -7.69 6.15
C ASP A 417 12.39 -6.33 5.61
N LYS A 418 12.42 -6.12 4.28
CA LYS A 418 13.02 -4.92 3.67
C LYS A 418 12.27 -4.46 2.44
N ILE A 419 12.27 -3.15 2.21
CA ILE A 419 11.84 -2.54 0.96
C ILE A 419 13.09 -2.09 0.22
N TYR A 420 13.15 -2.40 -1.07
CA TYR A 420 14.18 -2.01 -2.00
C TYR A 420 13.57 -1.13 -3.09
N TYR A 421 14.38 -0.25 -3.65
CA TYR A 421 13.94 0.60 -4.71
C TYR A 421 15.04 0.90 -5.72
N TRP A 422 14.59 1.30 -6.90
CA TRP A 422 15.43 1.73 -8.01
C TRP A 422 14.87 3.00 -8.63
N ALA A 423 15.76 3.95 -8.89
CA ALA A 423 15.44 5.24 -9.48
C ALA A 423 16.48 5.58 -10.57
N PRO A 424 16.09 6.32 -11.61
CA PRO A 424 17.05 6.75 -12.62
C PRO A 424 18.08 7.72 -12.03
N GLU A 425 19.25 7.77 -12.65
CA GLU A 425 20.24 8.80 -12.46
C GLU A 425 19.64 10.15 -12.82
N VAL A 426 19.80 11.09 -11.90
CA VAL A 426 19.35 12.47 -12.04
C VAL A 426 20.21 13.11 -13.14
N SER A 427 19.65 13.21 -14.33
CA SER A 427 20.29 13.71 -15.55
C SER A 427 19.27 14.51 -16.37
N PRO A 428 19.65 15.26 -17.42
CA PRO A 428 18.68 15.97 -18.26
C PRO A 428 17.54 15.09 -18.80
N SER A 429 17.80 13.79 -18.95
CA SER A 429 16.84 12.80 -19.46
C SER A 429 16.24 11.91 -18.36
N GLY A 430 16.94 11.68 -17.24
CA GLY A 430 16.49 10.81 -16.16
C GLY A 430 15.65 11.55 -15.11
N CYS A 431 14.38 11.17 -15.01
CA CYS A 431 13.41 11.79 -14.10
C CYS A 431 12.94 10.79 -13.03
N VAL A 432 13.15 11.08 -11.74
CA VAL A 432 12.65 10.21 -10.65
C VAL A 432 11.12 10.07 -10.70
N LEU A 433 10.45 11.13 -11.15
CA LEU A 433 9.04 11.14 -11.49
C LEU A 433 8.90 11.72 -12.89
N LEU A 434 8.34 10.93 -13.80
CA LEU A 434 8.10 11.30 -15.18
C LEU A 434 6.59 11.35 -15.47
N LEU A 435 6.15 12.47 -16.01
CA LEU A 435 4.89 12.70 -16.71
C LEU A 435 5.19 13.75 -17.79
N ASP A 436 5.74 13.34 -18.94
CA ASP A 436 6.15 14.32 -19.96
C ASP A 436 5.82 13.82 -21.37
N GLY A 437 6.13 14.63 -22.38
CA GLY A 437 5.94 14.33 -23.79
C GLY A 437 4.50 13.96 -24.13
N LEU A 438 4.30 12.72 -24.57
CA LEU A 438 2.98 12.21 -24.97
C LEU A 438 2.04 12.01 -23.78
N TRP A 439 2.59 11.82 -22.58
CA TRP A 439 1.82 11.64 -21.34
C TRP A 439 1.46 12.97 -20.69
N GLY A 440 2.34 13.96 -20.84
CA GLY A 440 2.15 15.33 -20.39
C GLY A 440 1.17 16.08 -21.29
N SER A 441 -0.12 15.91 -21.09
CA SER A 441 -1.12 16.78 -21.72
C SER A 441 -0.92 18.24 -21.27
N GLN A 442 -0.85 19.16 -22.23
CA GLN A 442 -0.77 20.61 -21.99
C GLN A 442 0.46 21.03 -21.16
N ASN A 443 0.23 21.60 -19.98
CA ASN A 443 1.21 22.15 -19.04
C ASN A 443 1.34 21.30 -17.76
N GLN A 444 0.81 20.08 -17.73
CA GLN A 444 0.88 19.22 -16.53
C GLN A 444 2.09 18.30 -16.55
N GLN A 445 3.14 18.74 -17.24
CA GLN A 445 4.38 17.99 -17.36
C GLN A 445 5.13 17.97 -16.04
N GLN A 446 5.70 16.81 -15.71
CA GLN A 446 6.57 16.62 -14.57
C GLN A 446 7.79 15.83 -15.03
N CYS A 447 8.97 16.39 -14.81
CA CYS A 447 10.21 15.64 -14.79
C CYS A 447 11.02 16.16 -13.61
N LEU A 448 11.12 15.34 -12.57
CA LEU A 448 11.95 15.66 -11.41
C LEU A 448 13.34 15.08 -11.63
N SER A 449 14.19 15.89 -12.25
CA SER A 449 15.57 15.56 -12.62
C SER A 449 16.62 16.47 -11.99
N LYS A 450 16.28 17.30 -10.99
CA LYS A 450 17.17 18.37 -10.53
C LYS A 450 17.70 18.27 -9.10
N SER A 451 17.00 17.63 -8.16
CA SER A 451 17.60 17.35 -6.86
C SER A 451 16.83 16.29 -6.08
N ALA A 452 17.53 15.56 -5.22
CA ALA A 452 16.94 14.63 -4.26
C ALA A 452 15.88 15.31 -3.35
N ASN A 453 15.92 16.63 -3.20
CA ASN A 453 14.97 17.40 -2.40
C ASN A 453 13.58 17.57 -3.06
N ASP A 454 13.44 17.24 -4.35
CA ASP A 454 12.19 17.49 -5.10
C ASP A 454 11.17 16.34 -4.99
N VAL A 455 11.56 15.20 -4.40
CA VAL A 455 10.69 14.03 -4.23
C VAL A 455 10.71 13.59 -2.78
N ALA A 456 9.54 13.58 -2.14
CA ALA A 456 9.38 12.93 -0.84
C ALA A 456 8.94 11.48 -1.05
N LEU A 457 9.69 10.58 -0.41
CA LEU A 457 9.29 9.18 -0.28
C LEU A 457 8.35 9.05 0.90
N MET A 458 7.14 8.56 0.66
CA MET A 458 6.18 8.31 1.73
C MET A 458 5.99 6.82 1.88
N ILE A 459 6.39 6.31 3.04
CA ILE A 459 6.03 4.95 3.45
C ILE A 459 4.91 5.06 4.47
N LYS A 460 3.74 4.56 4.10
CA LYS A 460 2.54 4.57 4.96
C LYS A 460 2.37 3.18 5.54
N PHE A 461 2.55 3.06 6.86
CA PHE A 461 2.25 1.84 7.58
C PHE A 461 0.97 2.04 8.39
N ASN A 462 0.03 1.11 8.20
CA ASN A 462 -1.07 0.94 9.14
C ASN A 462 -0.57 -0.04 10.21
N VAL A 463 -0.10 0.49 11.34
CA VAL A 463 0.35 -0.34 12.46
C VAL A 463 -0.85 -0.58 13.38
N LEU A 464 -1.20 -1.86 13.56
CA LEU A 464 -2.04 -2.32 14.66
C LEU A 464 -1.15 -2.39 15.91
N GLU A 465 -1.21 -1.39 16.77
CA GLU A 465 -0.56 -1.46 18.09
C GLU A 465 -1.51 -2.16 19.08
N ASN A 466 -1.07 -3.32 19.59
CA ASN A 466 -1.67 -3.98 20.74
C ASN A 466 -1.05 -3.39 22.00
N GLN A 467 -1.69 -2.40 22.62
CA GLN A 467 -1.31 -1.90 23.95
C GLN A 467 -2.29 -2.45 24.99
N GLY A 468 -2.06 -3.68 25.47
CA GLY A 468 -2.94 -4.34 26.44
C GLY A 468 -4.35 -4.58 25.90
N MET A 469 -5.38 -4.48 26.76
CA MET A 469 -6.80 -4.67 26.37
C MET A 469 -7.33 -3.64 25.37
N MET A 470 -6.52 -2.67 24.92
CA MET A 470 -6.90 -1.71 23.89
C MET A 470 -6.05 -1.89 22.62
N LYS A 471 -6.75 -2.05 21.50
CA LYS A 471 -6.16 -1.95 20.16
C LYS A 471 -6.26 -0.50 19.71
N HIS A 472 -5.11 0.13 19.49
CA HIS A 472 -5.04 1.47 18.89
C HIS A 472 -4.49 1.37 17.47
N PHE A 473 -5.14 2.09 16.56
CA PHE A 473 -4.62 2.31 15.22
C PHE A 473 -3.88 3.63 15.21
N CYS A 474 -2.59 3.58 14.88
CA CYS A 474 -1.82 4.78 14.56
C CYS A 474 -1.36 4.67 13.11
N ASN A 475 -1.87 5.55 12.26
CA ASN A 475 -1.27 5.79 10.95
C ASN A 475 0.05 6.51 11.18
N LYS A 476 1.16 5.80 10.95
CA LYS A 476 2.50 6.40 10.98
C LYS A 476 2.92 6.68 9.55
N GLU A 477 3.09 7.95 9.23
CA GLU A 477 3.64 8.42 7.96
C GLU A 477 5.13 8.70 8.19
N PHE A 478 5.98 8.03 7.41
CA PHE A 478 7.40 8.30 7.41
C PHE A 478 7.75 9.01 6.12
N PHE A 479 8.35 10.20 6.26
CA PHE A 479 8.88 10.97 5.15
C PHE A 479 10.38 10.75 5.08
N PHE A 480 10.84 10.33 3.91
CA PHE A 480 12.25 10.27 3.62
C PHE A 480 12.55 11.31 2.54
N ILE A 481 13.34 12.30 2.90
CA ILE A 481 13.89 13.30 1.98
C ILE A 481 15.35 12.91 1.77
N PRO A 482 15.74 12.50 0.56
CA PRO A 482 17.12 12.14 0.31
C PRO A 482 18.02 13.39 0.30
N HIS A 483 19.15 13.34 1.01
CA HIS A 483 20.21 14.34 0.96
C HIS A 483 21.48 13.72 0.34
N GLY A 484 22.07 14.39 -0.67
CA GLY A 484 23.31 13.94 -1.33
C GLY A 484 23.11 13.29 -2.71
N SER A 485 24.20 12.85 -3.36
CA SER A 485 24.13 12.11 -4.63
C SER A 485 23.52 10.71 -4.41
N LEU A 486 22.79 10.19 -5.40
CA LEU A 486 22.12 8.87 -5.34
C LEU A 486 23.05 7.70 -4.98
N SER A 487 24.36 7.85 -5.21
CA SER A 487 25.38 6.85 -4.90
C SER A 487 25.83 6.84 -3.42
N GLN A 488 25.43 7.81 -2.60
CA GLN A 488 25.85 7.95 -1.19
C GLN A 488 24.70 8.41 -0.26
N MET A 489 23.48 7.90 -0.44
CA MET A 489 22.34 8.33 0.38
C MET A 489 22.46 7.89 1.84
N THR A 490 22.53 8.88 2.74
CA THR A 490 22.19 8.73 4.15
C THR A 490 20.82 9.37 4.38
N TRP A 491 19.93 8.67 5.09
CA TRP A 491 18.54 9.09 5.26
C TRP A 491 18.34 9.75 6.62
N LYS A 492 17.76 10.96 6.65
CA LYS A 492 17.28 11.59 7.88
C LYS A 492 15.81 11.20 8.08
N LEU A 493 15.54 10.43 9.12
CA LEU A 493 14.18 10.11 9.54
C LEU A 493 13.53 11.39 10.11
N VAL A 494 12.54 11.95 9.40
CA VAL A 494 11.70 13.01 9.95
C VAL A 494 10.41 12.35 10.44
N THR A 495 10.32 12.13 11.75
CA THR A 495 9.09 11.69 12.39
C THR A 495 8.29 12.91 12.81
N THR A 496 7.09 13.07 12.28
CA THR A 496 6.11 14.02 12.82
C THR A 496 5.30 13.29 13.88
N PHE A 497 5.59 13.54 15.16
CA PHE A 497 4.75 13.10 16.26
C PHE A 497 3.68 14.16 16.50
N ASN A 498 2.41 13.85 16.23
CA ASN A 498 1.32 14.57 16.87
C ASN A 498 1.12 13.95 18.24
N VAL A 499 1.76 14.53 19.27
CA VAL A 499 1.46 14.18 20.66
C VAL A 499 0.17 14.89 21.03
N LEU A 500 -0.91 14.12 21.18
CA LEU A 500 -2.13 14.61 21.80
C LEU A 500 -1.88 14.62 23.31
N ILE A 501 -1.44 15.77 23.84
CA ILE A 501 -1.42 15.99 25.28
C ILE A 501 -2.87 16.21 25.68
N MET A 502 -3.50 15.21 26.31
CA MET A 502 -4.71 15.46 27.08
C MET A 502 -4.27 16.23 28.33
N GLU A 503 -4.31 17.56 28.25
CA GLU A 503 -4.30 18.40 29.44
C GLU A 503 -5.59 18.15 30.21
N HIS A 504 -5.43 17.61 31.40
CA HIS A 504 -6.47 17.64 32.41
C HIS A 504 -6.83 19.11 32.63
N GLN A 505 -8.08 19.49 32.40
CA GLN A 505 -8.57 20.83 32.70
C GLN A 505 -8.31 21.12 34.18
N ASP A 506 -7.42 22.07 34.45
CA ASP A 506 -7.55 23.11 35.46
C ASP A 506 -6.27 23.96 35.52
N MET A 507 -6.23 25.02 34.70
CA MET A 507 -5.78 26.39 35.04
C MET A 507 -5.39 27.17 33.80
N MET A 508 -6.02 28.33 33.65
CA MET A 508 -5.72 29.36 32.65
C MET A 508 -4.28 29.86 32.71
N LYS A 509 -3.64 30.02 31.54
CA LYS A 509 -3.07 31.30 31.07
C LYS A 509 -2.60 31.19 29.61
N HIS A 510 -3.09 32.11 28.77
CA HIS A 510 -2.60 32.36 27.43
C HIS A 510 -1.13 32.78 27.44
N PHE A 511 -0.31 32.16 26.57
CA PHE A 511 0.86 32.81 25.98
C PHE A 511 0.92 32.47 24.49
N HIS A 512 0.69 33.48 23.66
CA HIS A 512 1.15 33.50 22.28
C HIS A 512 2.58 34.05 22.26
N SER A 513 3.53 33.32 21.70
CA SER A 513 4.68 33.96 21.04
C SER A 513 4.97 33.24 19.73
N LYS A 514 4.94 34.02 18.64
CA LYS A 514 5.62 33.71 17.38
C LYS A 514 7.00 34.30 17.54
N GLU A 515 8.05 33.48 17.48
CA GLU A 515 9.39 33.97 17.20
C GLU A 515 9.89 33.36 15.89
N SER A 516 10.14 34.25 14.94
CA SER A 516 10.81 33.98 13.68
C SER A 516 12.29 34.21 13.91
N PHE A 517 13.14 33.20 13.70
CA PHE A 517 14.59 33.39 13.67
C PHE A 517 15.08 33.45 12.22
N LEU A 518 15.62 34.62 11.85
CA LEU A 518 16.49 34.83 10.70
C LEU A 518 17.89 34.30 11.07
N ILE A 519 18.49 33.47 10.22
CA ILE A 519 19.91 33.11 10.30
C ILE A 519 20.60 33.67 9.04
N PRO A 520 21.69 34.45 9.19
CA PRO A 520 22.39 35.07 8.07
C PRO A 520 23.26 34.05 7.32
N GLY A 521 23.35 34.24 6.00
CA GLY A 521 24.16 33.43 5.10
C GLY A 521 25.66 33.54 5.37
N GLY A 522 26.33 32.40 5.40
CA GLY A 522 27.77 32.27 5.41
C GLY A 522 28.21 31.35 4.28
N SER A 523 28.99 31.91 3.35
CA SER A 523 29.70 31.24 2.26
C SER A 523 31.03 30.67 2.76
N LEU A 524 31.41 29.46 2.33
CA LEU A 524 32.79 28.97 2.12
C LEU A 524 32.67 27.60 1.40
N THR A 525 33.03 27.41 0.12
CA THR A 525 34.39 27.11 -0.42
C THR A 525 35.20 26.24 0.55
N THR A 526 35.55 24.98 0.30
CA THR A 526 35.90 24.23 -0.93
C THR A 526 35.46 22.78 -0.83
#